data_AF-A0A0F9A757-F1
#
_entry.id   AF-A0A0F9A757-F1
#
_cell.length_a   1.000
_cell.length_b   1.000
_cell.length_c   1.000
_cell.angle_alpha   90.00
_cell.angle_beta   90.00
_cell.angle_gamma   90.00
#
_symmetry.space_group_name_H-M   'P 1'
#
loop_
_entity.id
_entity.type
_entity.pdbx_description
1 polymer ?
#
loop_
_entity_poly.entity_id
_entity_poly.type
_entity_poly.pdbx_seq_one_letter_code
_entity_poly.pdbx_strand_id
1 'polypeptide(L)'
;MKWLNPDVLCSFGNDQVRIELGPQIIELDCTDENLRDEVTAPHYKIGGIDAYGRVIRPQEAEVLVQKNPFGVVNKGEKMHCVDWRAKHVPFVWKVYQWQETADLNPNGDPIFRFIKVNEHADKAEATAWAEELLGEMI
;
A
#
# COMPACT_ATOMS: atom_id res chain seq x y z
N MET A 1 13.07 8.68 -19.15
CA MET A 1 12.98 8.77 -17.68
C MET A 1 12.80 10.23 -17.28
N LYS A 2 11.94 10.52 -16.29
CA LYS A 2 11.67 11.86 -15.76
C LYS A 2 11.39 11.78 -14.26
N TRP A 3 12.27 12.37 -13.45
CA TRP A 3 12.03 12.54 -12.02
C TRP A 3 10.98 13.64 -11.79
N LEU A 4 9.84 13.28 -11.21
CA LEU A 4 8.77 14.20 -10.83
C LEU A 4 9.03 14.76 -9.44
N ASN A 5 9.56 13.92 -8.55
CA ASN A 5 10.19 14.32 -7.30
C ASN A 5 11.57 13.63 -7.23
N PRO A 6 12.69 14.37 -7.25
CA PRO A 6 14.05 13.82 -7.32
C PRO A 6 14.36 12.74 -6.28
N ASP A 7 13.75 12.84 -5.10
CA ASP A 7 14.06 11.99 -3.96
C ASP A 7 13.18 10.74 -3.89
N VAL A 8 11.97 10.77 -4.46
CA VAL A 8 10.97 9.72 -4.20
C VAL A 8 10.12 9.29 -5.39
N LEU A 9 10.09 9.99 -6.54
CA LEU A 9 9.17 9.65 -7.63
C LEU A 9 9.74 9.90 -9.03
N CYS A 10 9.77 8.85 -9.85
CA CYS A 10 10.16 8.91 -11.25
C CYS A 10 9.16 8.21 -12.17
N SER A 11 9.07 8.70 -13.41
CA SER A 11 8.27 8.16 -14.50
C SER A 11 9.13 7.80 -15.71
N PHE A 12 8.76 6.73 -16.43
CA PHE A 12 9.42 6.19 -17.60
C PHE A 12 8.41 6.02 -18.74
N GLY A 13 8.89 6.05 -20.00
CA GLY A 13 8.07 5.73 -21.17
C GLY A 13 6.77 6.53 -21.30
N ASN A 14 6.80 7.86 -21.14
CA ASN A 14 5.59 8.70 -21.15
C ASN A 14 4.51 8.24 -20.15
N ASP A 15 4.89 8.01 -18.88
CA ASP A 15 3.98 7.54 -17.82
C ASP A 15 3.45 6.10 -18.03
N GLN A 16 4.22 5.23 -18.69
CA GLN A 16 3.91 3.80 -18.75
C GLN A 16 4.45 3.02 -17.54
N VAL A 17 5.57 3.45 -16.96
CA VAL A 17 6.17 2.83 -15.78
C VAL A 17 6.55 3.91 -14.77
N ARG A 18 6.34 3.66 -13.48
CA ARG A 18 6.70 4.57 -12.38
C ARG A 18 7.46 3.84 -11.30
N ILE A 19 8.40 4.54 -10.67
CA ILE A 19 9.03 4.08 -9.43
C ILE A 19 8.78 5.11 -8.34
N GLU A 20 8.42 4.63 -7.15
CA GLU A 20 8.13 5.47 -5.99
C GLU A 20 8.75 4.90 -4.72
N LEU A 21 9.47 5.72 -3.95
CA LEU A 21 9.91 5.35 -2.61
C LEU A 21 8.76 5.55 -1.63
N GLY A 22 8.34 4.49 -0.94
CA GLY A 22 7.17 4.59 -0.07
C GLY A 22 7.14 3.63 1.11
N PRO A 23 6.17 3.83 2.02
CA PRO A 23 6.00 3.02 3.22
C PRO A 23 5.51 1.62 2.89
N GLN A 24 5.73 0.69 3.81
CA GLN A 24 5.27 -0.69 3.67
C GLN A 24 4.06 -0.99 4.54
N ILE A 25 3.34 -2.05 4.18
CA ILE A 25 2.34 -2.65 5.07
C ILE A 25 3.06 -3.67 5.94
N ILE A 26 2.90 -3.53 7.24
CA ILE A 26 3.44 -4.45 8.24
C ILE A 26 2.29 -5.21 8.91
N GLU A 27 2.59 -6.40 9.41
CA GLU A 27 1.71 -7.17 10.27
C GLU A 27 2.14 -7.02 11.73
N LEU A 28 1.20 -6.63 12.58
CA LEU A 28 1.39 -6.55 14.02
C LEU A 28 0.30 -7.35 14.73
N ASP A 29 0.61 -7.90 15.90
CA ASP A 29 -0.42 -8.48 16.75
C ASP A 29 -1.35 -7.36 17.26
N CYS A 30 -2.66 -7.60 17.20
CA CYS A 30 -3.66 -6.64 17.66
C CYS A 30 -3.71 -6.63 19.20
N THR A 31 -2.79 -5.90 19.82
CA THR A 31 -2.65 -5.77 21.27
C THR A 31 -2.82 -4.31 21.71
N ASP A 32 -3.08 -4.09 23.00
CA ASP A 32 -3.16 -2.72 23.55
C ASP A 32 -1.82 -1.97 23.47
N GLU A 33 -0.70 -2.70 23.35
CA GLU A 33 0.63 -2.12 23.14
C GLU A 33 0.84 -1.63 21.71
N ASN A 34 0.48 -2.47 20.73
CA ASN A 34 0.67 -2.13 19.32
C ASN A 34 -0.32 -1.07 18.80
N LEU A 35 -1.46 -0.89 19.47
CA LEU A 35 -2.45 0.15 19.14
C LEU A 35 -2.11 1.55 19.71
N ARG A 36 -0.96 1.70 20.38
CA ARG A 36 -0.52 3.01 20.89
C ARG A 36 0.08 3.86 19.78
N ASP A 37 -0.13 5.17 19.85
CA ASP A 37 0.36 6.16 18.87
C ASP A 37 1.90 6.17 18.72
N GLU A 38 2.63 5.71 19.75
CA GLU A 38 4.08 5.52 19.69
C GLU A 38 4.49 4.36 18.78
N VAL A 39 3.64 3.33 18.64
CA VAL A 39 3.92 2.12 17.86
C VAL A 39 3.29 2.17 16.48
N THR A 40 2.00 2.51 16.39
CA THR A 40 1.25 2.61 15.13
C THR A 40 0.67 4.02 14.94
N ALA A 41 0.17 4.32 13.75
CA ALA A 41 -0.48 5.60 13.50
C ALA A 41 -1.81 5.70 14.29
N PRO A 42 -2.23 6.89 14.77
CA PRO A 42 -3.39 7.04 15.67
C PRO A 42 -4.76 6.57 15.14
N HIS A 43 -4.87 6.27 13.84
CA HIS A 43 -6.08 5.70 13.25
C HIS A 43 -6.17 4.17 13.40
N TYR A 44 -5.05 3.50 13.66
CA TYR A 44 -5.00 2.08 14.02
C TYR A 44 -5.33 1.91 15.50
N LYS A 45 -6.61 2.03 15.83
CA LYS A 45 -7.15 1.97 17.19
C LYS A 45 -8.40 1.09 17.23
N ILE A 46 -8.85 0.73 18.43
CA ILE A 46 -10.11 0.02 18.65
C ILE A 46 -11.28 0.80 18.00
N GLY A 47 -12.11 0.11 17.23
CA GLY A 47 -13.19 0.67 16.39
C GLY A 47 -12.70 1.29 15.08
N GLY A 48 -11.40 1.46 14.89
CA GLY A 48 -10.78 1.93 13.65
C GLY A 48 -10.67 0.83 12.59
N ILE A 49 -9.99 1.17 11.50
CA ILE A 49 -9.83 0.29 10.33
C ILE A 49 -8.35 0.03 10.09
N ASP A 50 -7.99 -1.23 9.85
CA ASP A 50 -6.63 -1.62 9.47
C ASP A 50 -6.33 -1.29 7.99
N ALA A 51 -5.10 -1.52 7.53
CA ALA A 51 -4.69 -1.18 6.16
C ALA A 51 -5.46 -1.94 5.06
N TYR A 52 -6.12 -3.04 5.40
CA TYR A 52 -6.91 -3.87 4.49
C TYR A 52 -8.42 -3.69 4.66
N GLY A 53 -8.85 -2.70 5.44
CA GLY A 53 -10.27 -2.38 5.57
C GLY A 53 -10.98 -3.12 6.71
N ARG A 54 -10.28 -3.92 7.53
CA ARG A 54 -10.89 -4.69 8.63
C ARG A 54 -11.12 -3.81 9.85
N VAL A 55 -12.26 -3.98 10.53
CA VAL A 55 -12.53 -3.25 11.78
C VAL A 55 -11.73 -3.85 12.93
N ILE A 56 -10.98 -3.01 13.65
CA ILE A 56 -10.14 -3.42 14.78
C ILE A 56 -11.00 -3.49 16.05
N ARG A 57 -11.11 -4.68 16.65
CA ARG A 57 -11.77 -4.95 17.95
C ARG A 57 -13.12 -4.25 18.12
N PRO A 58 -14.08 -4.41 17.19
CA PRO A 58 -15.34 -3.68 17.21
C PRO A 58 -16.21 -3.93 18.45
N GLN A 59 -16.08 -5.11 19.07
CA GLN A 59 -16.82 -5.50 20.27
C GLN A 59 -16.46 -4.62 21.49
N GLU A 60 -15.28 -3.98 21.47
CA GLU A 60 -14.79 -3.12 22.54
C GLU A 60 -15.05 -1.63 22.29
N ALA A 61 -15.61 -1.27 21.12
CA ALA A 61 -15.92 0.12 20.75
C ALA A 61 -17.42 0.35 20.45
N GLU A 62 -18.29 -0.63 20.77
CA GLU A 62 -19.73 -0.59 20.46
C GLU A 62 -20.02 -0.29 18.96
N VAL A 63 -19.09 -0.63 18.07
CA VAL A 63 -19.22 -0.38 16.63
C VAL A 63 -19.99 -1.54 15.99
N LEU A 64 -21.12 -1.24 15.34
CA LEU A 64 -21.88 -2.21 14.58
C LEU A 64 -21.15 -2.60 13.28
N VAL A 65 -20.70 -3.85 13.20
CA VAL A 65 -19.94 -4.40 12.06
C VAL A 65 -20.83 -4.84 10.90
N GLN A 66 -22.16 -4.70 11.01
CA GLN A 66 -23.15 -5.52 10.29
C GLN A 66 -23.03 -5.60 8.75
N LYS A 67 -22.17 -4.80 8.10
CA LYS A 67 -21.91 -4.86 6.65
C LYS A 67 -20.45 -4.56 6.23
N ASN A 68 -19.43 -4.74 7.07
CA ASN A 68 -18.06 -4.56 6.57
C ASN A 68 -17.64 -5.75 5.69
N PRO A 69 -17.47 -5.59 4.36
CA PRO A 69 -17.09 -6.70 3.48
C PRO A 69 -15.67 -7.22 3.76
N PHE A 70 -14.83 -6.44 4.42
CA PHE A 70 -13.44 -6.80 4.68
C PHE A 70 -13.25 -7.63 5.96
N GLY A 71 -14.22 -7.63 6.88
CA GLY A 71 -14.18 -8.38 8.13
C GLY A 71 -13.67 -7.59 9.34
N VAL A 72 -13.14 -8.31 10.33
CA VAL A 72 -12.68 -7.76 11.62
C VAL A 72 -11.30 -8.29 11.99
N VAL A 73 -10.62 -7.60 12.90
CA VAL A 73 -9.43 -8.09 13.61
C VAL A 73 -9.70 -8.07 15.09
N ASN A 74 -9.70 -9.24 15.73
CA ASN A 74 -9.89 -9.38 17.17
C ASN A 74 -8.56 -9.26 17.93
N LYS A 75 -8.63 -9.13 19.25
CA LYS A 75 -7.46 -9.04 20.11
C LYS A 75 -6.55 -10.27 19.93
N GLY A 76 -5.26 -10.04 19.68
CA GLY A 76 -4.26 -11.08 19.43
C GLY A 76 -4.18 -11.59 17.99
N GLU A 77 -5.11 -11.22 17.11
CA GLU A 77 -5.00 -11.52 15.67
C GLU A 77 -4.03 -10.56 14.97
N LYS A 78 -3.61 -10.90 13.74
CA LYS A 78 -2.76 -10.02 12.93
C LYS A 78 -3.57 -8.86 12.33
N MET A 79 -3.20 -7.64 12.67
CA MET A 79 -3.65 -6.41 12.00
C MET A 79 -2.62 -5.94 10.99
N HIS A 80 -3.09 -5.33 9.90
CA HIS A 80 -2.22 -4.75 8.89
C HIS A 80 -2.13 -3.24 9.09
N CYS A 81 -0.93 -2.68 9.11
CA CYS A 81 -0.71 -1.26 9.30
C CYS A 81 0.21 -0.73 8.20
N VAL A 82 -0.09 0.43 7.64
CA VAL A 82 0.86 1.17 6.82
C VAL A 82 1.86 1.84 7.76
N ASP A 83 3.12 1.43 7.66
CA ASP A 83 4.21 2.01 8.43
C ASP A 83 4.70 3.33 7.79
N TRP A 84 3.84 4.35 7.85
CA TRP A 84 4.06 5.66 7.22
C TRP A 84 5.37 6.34 7.63
N ARG A 85 5.93 5.99 8.79
CA ARG A 85 7.15 6.60 9.34
C ARG A 85 8.34 5.64 9.34
N ALA A 86 8.21 4.45 8.75
CA ALA A 86 9.23 3.40 8.78
C ALA A 86 9.73 3.10 10.21
N LYS A 87 8.82 3.04 11.19
CA LYS A 87 9.16 2.74 12.59
C LYS A 87 9.58 1.28 12.77
N HIS A 88 9.07 0.39 11.92
CA HIS A 88 9.23 -1.07 12.00
C HIS A 88 10.07 -1.59 10.83
N VAL A 89 9.81 -1.10 9.61
CA VAL A 89 10.53 -1.52 8.40
C VAL A 89 10.90 -0.31 7.54
N PRO A 90 12.05 -0.32 6.84
CA PRO A 90 12.45 0.77 5.97
C PRO A 90 11.49 0.94 4.77
N PHE A 91 11.52 2.13 4.17
CA PHE A 91 10.86 2.36 2.88
C PHE A 91 11.52 1.53 1.79
N VAL A 92 10.72 1.20 0.77
CA VAL A 92 11.15 0.46 -0.43
C VAL A 92 10.75 1.21 -1.68
N TRP A 93 11.55 1.04 -2.73
CA TRP A 93 11.27 1.51 -4.07
C TRP A 93 10.30 0.57 -4.75
N LYS A 94 9.06 1.02 -4.94
CA LYS A 94 8.00 0.28 -5.58
C LYS A 94 7.97 0.59 -7.06
N VAL A 95 7.88 -0.43 -7.89
CA VAL A 95 7.73 -0.29 -9.33
C VAL A 95 6.29 -0.53 -9.73
N TYR A 96 5.75 0.39 -10.52
CA TYR A 96 4.38 0.38 -11.00
C TYR A 96 4.35 0.41 -12.53
N GLN A 97 3.41 -0.34 -13.11
CA GLN A 97 3.15 -0.34 -14.54
C GLN A 97 1.74 0.16 -14.81
N TRP A 98 1.59 0.99 -15.84
CA TRP A 98 0.30 1.39 -16.37
C TRP A 98 -0.30 0.22 -17.14
N GLN A 99 -1.35 -0.38 -16.58
CA GLN A 99 -2.01 -1.56 -17.13
C GLN A 99 -3.51 -1.36 -17.23
N GLU A 100 -4.11 -2.06 -18.19
CA GLU A 100 -5.55 -2.27 -18.24
C GLU A 100 -5.97 -3.13 -17.05
N THR A 101 -7.03 -2.74 -16.36
CA THR A 101 -7.60 -3.49 -15.25
C THR A 101 -8.80 -4.32 -15.74
N ALA A 102 -9.18 -5.35 -14.97
CA ALA A 102 -10.38 -6.13 -15.27
C ALA A 102 -11.69 -5.34 -15.08
N ASP A 103 -11.62 -4.16 -14.46
CA ASP A 103 -12.78 -3.31 -14.21
C ASP A 103 -13.10 -2.46 -15.44
N LEU A 104 -14.38 -2.37 -15.78
CA LEU A 104 -14.89 -1.45 -16.79
C LEU A 104 -15.49 -0.21 -16.12
N ASN A 105 -15.39 0.93 -16.78
CA ASN A 105 -16.10 2.12 -16.38
C ASN A 105 -17.62 1.96 -16.64
N PRO A 106 -18.49 2.87 -16.16
CA PRO A 106 -19.94 2.77 -16.41
C PRO A 106 -20.36 2.77 -17.88
N ASN A 107 -19.48 3.19 -18.79
CA ASN A 107 -19.70 3.21 -20.24
C ASN A 107 -19.22 1.90 -20.92
N GLY A 108 -18.60 0.98 -20.17
CA GLY A 108 -18.05 -0.26 -20.68
C GLY A 108 -16.61 -0.16 -21.20
N ASP A 109 -15.94 0.99 -21.05
CA ASP A 109 -14.53 1.12 -21.46
C ASP A 109 -13.60 0.55 -20.40
N PRO A 110 -12.44 -0.03 -20.81
CA PRO A 110 -11.45 -0.49 -19.86
C PRO A 110 -10.88 0.63 -18.98
N ILE A 111 -10.73 0.33 -17.70
CA ILE A 111 -10.07 1.24 -16.76
C ILE A 111 -8.57 0.92 -16.75
N PHE A 112 -7.74 1.94 -16.91
CA PHE A 112 -6.29 1.81 -16.77
C PHE A 112 -5.82 2.41 -15.43
N ARG A 113 -4.87 1.74 -14.77
CA ARG A 113 -4.28 2.17 -13.51
C ARG A 113 -2.81 1.76 -13.41
N PHE A 114 -2.09 2.43 -12.52
CA PHE A 114 -0.78 1.98 -12.09
C PHE A 114 -0.93 0.80 -11.12
N ILE A 115 -0.45 -0.37 -11.53
CA ILE A 115 -0.42 -1.58 -10.71
C ILE A 115 1.01 -1.81 -10.23
N LYS A 116 1.19 -2.04 -8.92
CA LYS A 116 2.51 -2.40 -8.37
C LYS A 116 2.88 -3.78 -8.92
N VAL A 117 4.01 -3.85 -9.62
CA VAL A 117 4.51 -5.08 -10.25
C VAL A 117 5.76 -5.61 -9.58
N ASN A 118 6.54 -4.76 -8.91
CA ASN A 118 7.72 -5.16 -8.16
C ASN A 118 8.07 -4.18 -7.04
N GLU A 119 9.03 -4.54 -6.18
CA GLU A 119 9.62 -3.66 -5.16
C GLU A 119 11.07 -4.03 -4.86
N HIS A 120 11.89 -3.03 -4.55
CA HIS A 120 13.31 -3.17 -4.26
C HIS A 120 13.72 -2.31 -3.07
N ALA A 121 14.72 -2.76 -2.32
CA ALA A 121 15.31 -1.96 -1.25
C ALA A 121 16.16 -0.79 -1.81
N ASP A 122 16.79 -1.00 -2.97
CA ASP A 122 17.71 -0.04 -3.58
C ASP A 122 17.10 0.73 -4.77
N LYS A 123 17.50 1.99 -4.92
CA LYS A 123 17.02 2.90 -5.96
C LYS A 123 17.51 2.51 -7.35
N ALA A 124 18.77 2.10 -7.46
CA ALA A 124 19.39 1.75 -8.73
C ALA A 124 18.81 0.45 -9.26
N GLU A 125 18.58 -0.53 -8.38
CA GLU A 125 17.89 -1.78 -8.74
C GLU A 125 16.47 -1.51 -9.26
N ALA A 126 15.66 -0.72 -8.54
CA ALA A 126 14.32 -0.37 -9.01
C ALA A 126 14.33 0.40 -10.35
N THR A 127 15.34 1.24 -10.56
CA THR A 127 15.51 1.99 -11.81
C THR A 127 15.83 1.07 -12.96
N ALA A 128 16.81 0.17 -12.79
CA ALA A 128 17.20 -0.80 -13.82
C ALA A 128 16.03 -1.71 -14.20
N TRP A 129 15.28 -2.19 -13.21
CA TRP A 129 14.11 -3.04 -13.45
C TRP A 129 12.99 -2.29 -14.19
N ALA A 130 12.76 -1.00 -13.86
CA ALA A 130 11.78 -0.17 -14.57
C ALA A 130 12.17 0.09 -16.04
N GLU A 131 13.47 0.19 -16.33
CA GLU A 131 13.98 0.32 -17.70
C GLU A 131 13.82 -0.97 -18.49
N GLU A 132 14.13 -2.13 -17.89
CA GLU A 132 13.91 -3.45 -18.46
C GLU A 132 12.43 -3.67 -18.79
N LEU A 133 11.55 -3.42 -17.81
CA LEU A 133 10.10 -3.54 -18.00
C LEU A 133 9.60 -2.66 -19.15
N LEU A 134 10.10 -1.43 -19.27
CA LEU A 134 9.71 -0.56 -20.39
C LEU A 134 10.20 -1.11 -21.73
N GLY A 135 11.38 -1.73 -21.77
CA GLY A 135 11.94 -2.36 -22.97
C GLY A 135 11.11 -3.56 -23.45
N GLU A 136 10.54 -4.35 -22.54
CA GLU A 136 9.65 -5.47 -22.86
C GLU A 136 8.28 -5.04 -23.44
N MET A 137 7.89 -3.78 -23.24
CA MET A 137 6.62 -3.23 -23.72
C MET A 137 6.65 -2.74 -25.19
N ILE A 138 7.84 -2.69 -25.82
CA ILE A 138 8.07 -2.13 -27.17
C ILE A 138 8.14 -3.23 -28.22
#